data_AF-A0A4R3VDX9-F1
#
_entry.id   AF-A0A4R3VDX9-F1
#
_cell.length_a   1.000
_cell.length_b   1.000
_cell.length_c   1.000
_cell.angle_alpha   90.00
_cell.angle_beta   90.00
_cell.angle_gamma   90.00
#
_symmetry.space_group_name_H-M   'P 1'
#
loop_
_entity.id
_entity.type
_entity.pdbx_description
1 polymer ?
#
loop_
_entity_poly.entity_id
_entity_poly.type
_entity_poly.pdbx_seq_one_letter_code
_entity_poly.pdbx_strand_id
1 'polypeptide(L)'
;MLLGVESWLGQAHGYDLVSCTSAQVSRLRCRDVEDNLLQQPERYRRLLRHWHQSLSDSQAWSAELLRGSARQRILQLLLWLVALSAARAGQHSVWLPRREDMGAMLGLAEETASRQISPLCREGLCTPGDHEAQGWMLPA
;
A
#
# COMPACT_ATOMS: atom_id res chain seq x y z
N MET A 1 -9.05 -0.21 -5.49
CA MET A 1 -7.73 -0.11 -6.16
C MET A 1 -7.78 -0.98 -7.39
N LEU A 2 -7.38 -0.44 -8.54
CA LEU A 2 -7.28 -1.21 -9.78
C LEU A 2 -5.80 -1.51 -10.02
N LEU A 3 -5.51 -2.77 -10.37
CA LEU A 3 -4.17 -3.31 -10.51
C LEU A 3 -3.96 -3.79 -11.94
N GLY A 4 -2.74 -3.65 -12.47
CA GLY A 4 -2.40 -4.21 -13.77
C GLY A 4 -3.03 -3.49 -14.96
N VAL A 5 -3.20 -2.16 -14.88
CA VAL A 5 -3.71 -1.35 -16.00
C VAL A 5 -2.83 -1.43 -17.25
N GLU A 6 -1.55 -1.72 -17.08
CA GLU A 6 -0.54 -1.84 -18.14
C GLU A 6 -0.93 -2.93 -19.15
N SER A 7 -1.69 -3.93 -18.71
CA SER A 7 -2.23 -5.01 -19.55
C SER A 7 -3.11 -4.48 -20.69
N TRP A 8 -3.79 -3.33 -20.49
CA TRP A 8 -4.61 -2.68 -21.53
C TRP A 8 -3.77 -2.07 -22.64
N LEU A 9 -2.50 -1.81 -22.36
CA LEU A 9 -1.52 -1.38 -23.35
C LEU A 9 -0.79 -2.58 -23.99
N GLY A 10 -1.22 -3.82 -23.70
CA GLY A 10 -0.54 -5.04 -24.13
C GLY A 10 0.82 -5.26 -23.48
N GLN A 11 1.10 -4.57 -22.37
CA GLN A 11 2.37 -4.67 -21.66
C GLN A 11 2.30 -5.73 -20.56
N ALA A 12 3.42 -6.43 -20.34
CA ALA A 12 3.56 -7.29 -19.17
C ALA A 12 3.61 -6.44 -17.89
N HIS A 13 3.23 -7.03 -16.76
CA HIS A 13 3.39 -6.35 -15.47
C HIS A 13 4.87 -6.07 -15.20
N GLY A 14 5.19 -4.81 -14.94
CA GLY A 14 6.56 -4.38 -14.61
C GLY A 14 6.96 -4.65 -13.15
N TYR A 15 6.01 -5.09 -12.31
CA TYR A 15 6.20 -5.30 -10.88
C TYR A 15 5.43 -6.52 -10.41
N ASP A 16 6.01 -7.24 -9.45
CA ASP A 16 5.32 -8.28 -8.71
C ASP A 16 4.32 -7.66 -7.73
N LEU A 17 3.17 -8.32 -7.59
CA LEU A 17 2.12 -7.91 -6.66
C LEU A 17 1.95 -9.02 -5.62
N VAL A 18 2.27 -8.69 -4.38
CA VAL A 18 2.13 -9.62 -3.25
C VAL A 18 1.09 -9.05 -2.29
N SER A 19 0.13 -9.89 -1.87
CA SER A 19 -0.83 -9.52 -0.86
C SER A 19 -0.20 -9.56 0.52
N CYS A 20 -0.11 -8.41 1.19
CA CYS A 20 0.41 -8.32 2.56
C CYS A 20 -0.58 -8.82 3.63
N THR A 21 -1.87 -8.87 3.29
CA THR A 21 -2.97 -9.33 4.14
C THR A 21 -3.94 -10.15 3.30
N SER A 22 -4.88 -10.85 3.94
CA SER A 22 -5.97 -11.50 3.23
C SER A 22 -6.73 -10.49 2.38
N ALA A 23 -6.78 -10.76 1.07
CA ALA A 23 -7.34 -9.87 0.08
C ALA A 23 -8.31 -10.62 -0.84
N GLN A 24 -9.44 -9.98 -1.14
CA GLN A 24 -10.34 -10.42 -2.19
C GLN A 24 -10.01 -9.65 -3.46
N VAL A 25 -9.73 -10.38 -4.53
CA VAL A 25 -9.42 -9.80 -5.84
C VAL A 25 -10.38 -10.33 -6.89
N SER A 26 -10.89 -9.43 -7.72
CA SER A 26 -11.74 -9.77 -8.87
C SER A 26 -10.92 -9.64 -10.14
N ARG A 27 -10.73 -10.76 -10.84
CA ARG A 27 -10.04 -10.76 -12.13
C ARG A 27 -11.00 -10.33 -13.24
N LEU A 28 -10.61 -9.29 -13.98
CA LEU A 28 -11.34 -8.80 -15.14
C LEU A 28 -10.49 -9.04 -16.39
N ARG A 29 -11.11 -9.48 -17.49
CA ARG A 29 -10.43 -9.55 -18.78
C ARG A 29 -10.45 -8.18 -19.45
N CYS A 30 -9.31 -7.72 -19.93
CA CYS A 30 -9.14 -6.39 -20.53
C CYS A 30 -10.17 -6.14 -21.64
N ARG A 31 -10.29 -7.06 -22.59
CA ARG A 31 -11.26 -6.98 -23.69
C ARG A 31 -12.71 -6.78 -23.23
N ASP A 32 -13.13 -7.50 -22.20
CA ASP A 32 -14.51 -7.46 -21.71
C ASP A 32 -14.80 -6.08 -21.07
N VAL A 33 -13.78 -5.43 -20.52
CA VAL A 33 -13.87 -4.07 -19.96
C VAL A 33 -13.82 -3.02 -21.06
N GLU A 34 -12.89 -3.12 -22.01
CA GLU A 34 -12.75 -2.19 -23.15
C GLU A 34 -14.05 -2.08 -23.95
N ASP A 35 -14.64 -3.21 -24.34
CA ASP A 35 -15.92 -3.25 -25.06
C ASP A 35 -17.03 -2.54 -24.28
N ASN A 36 -17.07 -2.72 -22.96
CA ASN A 36 -18.07 -2.07 -22.11
C ASN A 36 -17.85 -0.56 -21.97
N LEU A 37 -16.59 -0.13 -21.88
CA LEU A 37 -16.21 1.28 -21.72
C LEU A 37 -16.45 2.08 -23.00
N LEU A 38 -16.19 1.48 -24.17
CA LEU A 38 -16.44 2.10 -25.48
C LEU A 38 -17.94 2.36 -25.72
N GLN A 39 -18.81 1.49 -25.19
CA GLN A 39 -20.26 1.64 -25.29
C GLN A 39 -20.82 2.65 -24.28
N GLN A 40 -20.05 3.06 -23.26
CA GLN A 40 -20.50 3.97 -22.19
C GLN A 40 -19.43 5.00 -21.81
N PRO A 41 -19.35 6.14 -22.53
CA PRO A 41 -18.32 7.16 -22.33
C PRO A 41 -18.21 7.68 -20.89
N GLU A 42 -19.32 7.75 -20.15
CA GLU A 42 -19.32 8.19 -18.75
C GLU A 42 -18.68 7.17 -17.80
N ARG A 43 -18.73 5.87 -18.10
CA ARG A 43 -18.01 4.83 -17.34
C ARG A 43 -16.52 4.96 -17.57
N TYR A 44 -16.10 5.16 -18.81
CA TYR A 44 -14.70 5.39 -19.17
C TYR A 44 -14.11 6.60 -18.44
N ARG A 45 -14.81 7.74 -18.46
CA ARG A 45 -14.39 8.94 -17.72
C ARG A 45 -14.32 8.72 -16.21
N ARG A 46 -15.23 7.94 -15.64
CA ARG A 46 -15.21 7.62 -14.20
C ARG A 46 -14.00 6.76 -13.85
N LEU A 47 -13.70 5.77 -14.67
CA LEU A 47 -12.54 4.92 -14.50
C LEU A 47 -11.24 5.72 -14.56
N LEU A 48 -11.08 6.56 -15.60
CA LEU A 48 -9.89 7.41 -15.75
C LEU A 48 -9.70 8.33 -14.55
N ARG A 49 -10.78 8.94 -14.03
CA ARG A 49 -10.72 9.75 -12.82
C ARG A 49 -10.27 8.93 -11.61
N HIS A 50 -10.82 7.73 -11.42
CA HIS A 50 -10.44 6.86 -10.32
C HIS A 50 -8.97 6.43 -10.40
N TRP A 51 -8.49 6.10 -11.60
CA TRP A 51 -7.09 5.76 -11.84
C TRP A 51 -6.17 6.95 -11.57
N HIS A 52 -6.48 8.12 -12.14
CA HIS A 52 -5.70 9.34 -11.93
C HIS A 52 -5.63 9.73 -10.45
N GLN A 53 -6.75 9.65 -9.72
CA GLN A 53 -6.78 9.91 -8.29
C GLN A 53 -5.87 8.94 -7.52
N SER A 54 -5.97 7.64 -7.81
CA SER A 54 -5.14 6.61 -7.14
C SER A 54 -3.64 6.86 -7.37
N LEU A 55 -3.26 7.28 -8.59
CA LEU A 55 -1.88 7.63 -8.91
C LEU A 55 -1.43 8.90 -8.17
N SER A 56 -2.27 9.94 -8.17
CA SER A 56 -2.00 11.20 -7.48
C SER A 56 -1.80 11.00 -5.96
N ASP A 57 -2.69 10.23 -5.33
CA ASP A 57 -2.60 9.89 -3.91
C ASP A 57 -1.29 9.17 -3.60
N SER A 58 -0.92 8.18 -4.43
CA SER A 58 0.32 7.42 -4.28
C SER A 58 1.57 8.32 -4.40
N GLN A 59 1.56 9.28 -5.34
CA GLN A 59 2.67 10.22 -5.53
C GLN A 59 2.80 11.20 -4.37
N ALA A 60 1.69 11.81 -3.95
CA ALA A 60 1.66 12.74 -2.82
C ALA A 60 2.17 12.08 -1.54
N TRP A 61 1.76 10.84 -1.31
CA TRP A 61 2.13 10.06 -0.14
C TRP A 61 3.61 9.64 -0.16
N SER A 62 4.13 9.24 -1.32
CA SER A 62 5.56 8.92 -1.49
C SER A 62 6.46 10.12 -1.16
N ALA A 63 6.06 11.33 -1.58
CA ALA A 63 6.83 12.54 -1.30
C ALA A 63 6.84 12.90 0.20
N GLU A 64 5.76 12.63 0.93
CA GLU A 64 5.69 12.85 2.39
C GLU A 64 6.57 11.86 3.16
N LEU A 65 6.50 10.58 2.81
CA LEU A 65 7.22 9.50 3.50
C LEU A 65 8.75 9.65 3.46
N LEU A 66 9.28 10.39 2.50
CA LEU A 66 10.73 10.61 2.34
C LEU A 66 11.22 11.90 3.00
N ARG A 67 10.36 12.67 3.69
CA ARG A 67 10.75 13.91 4.34
C ARG A 67 11.34 13.68 5.73
N GLY A 68 12.31 14.53 6.09
CA GLY A 68 12.88 14.55 7.43
C GLY A 68 13.83 13.39 7.74
N SER A 69 14.11 13.23 9.04
CA SER A 69 14.99 12.22 9.60
C SER A 69 14.42 10.79 9.50
N ALA A 70 15.27 9.78 9.63
CA ALA A 70 14.84 8.37 9.63
C ALA A 70 13.70 8.08 10.63
N ARG A 71 13.73 8.71 11.81
CA ARG A 71 12.67 8.56 12.81
C ARG A 71 11.34 9.16 12.33
N GLN A 72 11.39 10.35 11.72
CA GLN A 72 10.19 11.00 11.19
C GLN A 72 9.55 10.18 10.08
N ARG A 73 10.36 9.68 9.13
CA ARG A 73 9.88 8.83 8.03
C ARG A 73 9.19 7.57 8.53
N ILE A 74 9.76 6.91 9.53
CA ILE A 74 9.15 5.72 10.16
C ILE A 74 7.81 6.09 10.80
N LEU A 75 7.76 7.14 11.62
CA LEU A 75 6.51 7.56 12.26
C LEU A 75 5.44 7.97 11.23
N GLN A 76 5.82 8.65 10.16
CA GLN A 76 4.93 8.99 9.04
C GLN A 76 4.38 7.72 8.38
N LEU A 77 5.22 6.71 8.15
CA LEU A 77 4.76 5.41 7.62
C LEU A 77 3.74 4.75 8.56
N LEU A 78 3.96 4.76 9.88
CA LEU A 78 3.01 4.18 10.82
C LEU A 78 1.66 4.91 10.79
N LEU A 79 1.68 6.24 10.84
CA LEU A 79 0.46 7.06 10.75
C LEU A 79 -0.29 6.82 9.44
N TRP A 80 0.45 6.68 8.35
CA TRP A 80 -0.08 6.40 7.03
C TRP A 80 -0.79 5.05 6.95
N LEU A 81 -0.16 3.99 7.50
CA LEU A 81 -0.76 2.66 7.58
C LEU A 81 -2.04 2.68 8.42
N VAL A 82 -2.04 3.40 9.55
CA VAL A 82 -3.22 3.58 10.39
C VAL A 82 -4.34 4.36 9.68
N ALA A 83 -4.00 5.41 8.94
CA ALA A 83 -5.00 6.15 8.17
C ALA A 83 -5.66 5.28 7.08
N LEU A 84 -4.87 4.41 6.43
CA LEU A 84 -5.38 3.45 5.45
C LEU A 84 -6.30 2.39 6.07
N SER A 85 -5.98 1.91 7.27
CA SER A 85 -6.79 0.91 7.96
C SER A 85 -8.06 1.48 8.57
N ALA A 86 -8.03 2.72 9.09
CA ALA A 86 -9.19 3.38 9.68
C ALA A 86 -10.34 3.57 8.67
N ALA A 87 -10.03 3.63 7.37
CA ALA A 87 -11.03 3.60 6.30
C ALA A 87 -11.82 2.28 6.25
N ARG A 88 -11.33 1.21 6.89
CA ARG A 88 -12.00 -0.08 7.07
C ARG A 88 -12.51 -0.17 8.52
N ALA A 89 -13.78 0.19 8.72
CA ALA A 89 -14.42 0.17 10.04
C ALA A 89 -14.25 -1.19 10.75
N GLY A 90 -13.71 -1.16 11.98
CA GLY A 90 -13.66 -2.32 12.89
C GLY A 90 -12.32 -3.03 13.05
N GLN A 91 -11.24 -2.58 12.40
CA GLN A 91 -9.90 -3.13 12.63
C GLN A 91 -9.15 -2.36 13.72
N HIS A 92 -8.89 -3.04 14.84
CA HIS A 92 -8.06 -2.53 15.94
C HIS A 92 -6.56 -2.81 15.75
N SER A 93 -6.17 -3.28 14.56
CA SER A 93 -4.79 -3.62 14.26
C SER A 93 -4.47 -3.47 12.78
N VAL A 94 -3.25 -3.04 12.49
CA VAL A 94 -2.78 -2.75 11.13
C VAL A 94 -1.56 -3.58 10.79
N TRP A 95 -1.54 -4.18 9.60
CA TRP A 95 -0.35 -4.85 9.12
C TRP A 95 0.82 -3.86 8.96
N LEU A 96 2.00 -4.28 9.41
CA LEU A 96 3.26 -3.55 9.36
C LEU A 96 4.24 -4.29 8.45
N PRO A 97 4.89 -3.60 7.49
CA PRO A 97 5.92 -4.18 6.64
C PRO A 97 7.10 -4.71 7.44
N ARG A 98 7.88 -5.61 6.81
CA ARG A 98 9.14 -6.05 7.39
C ARG A 98 10.14 -4.92 7.42
N ARG A 99 11.18 -5.06 8.25
CA ARG A 99 12.24 -4.05 8.37
C ARG A 99 12.95 -3.79 7.03
N GLU A 100 13.17 -4.85 6.25
CA GLU A 100 13.71 -4.76 4.88
C GLU A 100 12.80 -3.92 3.97
N ASP A 101 11.50 -4.20 3.97
CA ASP A 101 10.51 -3.49 3.16
C ASP A 101 10.37 -2.03 3.61
N MET A 102 10.34 -1.77 4.92
CA MET A 102 10.33 -0.41 5.46
C MET A 102 11.57 0.37 5.01
N GLY A 103 12.73 -0.29 4.97
CA GLY A 103 13.96 0.30 4.44
C GLY A 103 13.81 0.70 2.98
N ALA A 104 13.37 -0.24 2.14
CA ALA A 104 13.13 0.00 0.71
C ALA A 104 12.09 1.11 0.47
N MET A 105 11.00 1.13 1.22
CA MET A 105 9.93 2.13 1.12
C MET A 105 10.39 3.54 1.50
N LEU A 106 11.28 3.68 2.49
CA LEU A 106 11.65 4.97 3.10
C LEU A 106 13.03 5.49 2.68
N GLY A 107 13.72 4.77 1.78
CA GLY A 107 15.10 5.08 1.40
C GLY A 107 16.06 4.97 2.58
N LEU A 108 15.90 3.94 3.41
CA LEU A 108 16.73 3.66 4.58
C LEU A 108 17.37 2.27 4.44
N ALA A 109 18.53 2.07 5.05
CA ALA A 109 19.05 0.71 5.25
C ALA A 109 18.15 -0.07 6.22
N GLU A 110 18.05 -1.39 6.05
CA GLU A 110 17.27 -2.27 6.92
C GLU A 110 17.65 -2.09 8.40
N GLU A 111 18.94 -1.99 8.71
CA GLU A 111 19.44 -1.80 10.06
C GLU A 111 18.96 -0.47 10.64
N THR A 112 18.83 0.56 9.81
CA THR A 112 18.31 1.87 10.25
C THR A 112 16.83 1.77 10.54
N ALA A 113 16.03 1.17 9.65
CA ALA A 113 14.61 0.94 9.89
C ALA A 113 14.40 0.11 11.17
N SER A 114 15.18 -0.96 11.35
CA SER A 114 15.20 -1.80 12.55
C SER A 114 15.46 -1.02 13.84
N ARG A 115 16.50 -0.17 13.85
CA ARG A 115 16.84 0.67 15.01
C ARG A 115 15.74 1.66 15.35
N GLN A 116 15.00 2.18 14.36
CA GLN A 116 13.91 3.12 14.60
C GLN A 116 12.62 2.44 15.07
N ILE A 117 12.27 1.26 14.53
CA ILE A 117 10.99 0.58 14.86
C ILE A 117 11.06 -0.22 16.17
N SER A 118 12.23 -0.77 16.52
CA SER A 118 12.37 -1.66 17.68
C SER A 118 12.04 -1.02 19.03
N PRO A 119 12.37 0.26 19.32
CA PRO A 119 11.89 0.93 20.52
C PRO A 119 10.37 1.00 20.60
N LEU A 120 9.69 1.37 19.51
CA LEU A 120 8.24 1.49 19.45
C LEU A 120 7.57 0.14 19.73
N CYS A 121 8.09 -0.95 19.15
CA CYS A 121 7.54 -2.27 19.42
C CYS A 121 7.80 -2.74 20.86
N ARG A 122 8.94 -2.37 21.48
CA ARG A 122 9.19 -2.64 22.91
C ARG A 122 8.26 -1.87 23.84
N GLU A 123 7.79 -0.70 23.42
CA GLU A 123 6.77 0.09 24.11
C GLU A 123 5.35 -0.49 23.94
N GLY A 124 5.20 -1.61 23.23
CA GLY A 124 3.92 -2.29 23.03
C GLY A 124 3.13 -1.78 21.81
N LEU A 125 3.71 -0.89 21.00
CA LEU A 125 3.07 -0.33 19.81
C LEU A 125 3.14 -1.27 18.58
N CYS A 126 3.80 -2.42 18.67
CA CYS A 126 3.72 -3.45 17.65
C CYS A 126 3.68 -4.83 18.30
N THR A 127 2.83 -5.71 17.79
CA THR A 127 2.75 -7.12 18.15
C THR A 127 3.19 -8.00 16.98
N PRO A 128 3.76 -9.19 17.21
CA PRO A 128 3.98 -10.17 16.15
C PRO A 128 2.66 -10.47 15.43
N GLY A 129 2.68 -10.45 14.09
CA GLY A 129 1.51 -10.79 13.27
C GLY A 129 1.40 -12.29 13.02
N ASP A 130 0.20 -12.75 12.65
CA ASP A 130 -0.05 -14.15 12.29
C ASP A 130 0.74 -14.56 11.03
N HIS A 131 1.35 -15.76 11.08
CA HIS A 131 2.34 -16.27 10.13
C HIS A 131 1.91 -16.35 8.63
N GLU A 132 0.62 -16.23 8.31
CA GLU A 132 0.16 -16.19 6.91
C GLU A 132 0.40 -14.82 6.25
N ALA A 133 0.52 -13.75 7.05
CA ALA A 133 0.95 -12.44 6.60
C ALA A 133 2.41 -12.24 7.02
N GLN A 134 3.31 -12.06 6.06
CA GLN A 134 4.74 -11.88 6.31
C GLN A 134 5.07 -10.49 6.91
N GLY A 135 4.43 -10.08 8.01
CA GLY A 135 4.66 -8.80 8.69
C GLY A 135 4.12 -8.73 10.12
N TRP A 136 4.34 -7.60 10.80
CA TRP A 136 3.94 -7.37 12.19
C TRP A 136 2.56 -6.70 12.26
N MET A 137 1.96 -6.56 13.44
CA MET A 137 0.69 -5.84 13.64
C MET A 137 0.90 -4.61 14.53
N LEU A 138 0.36 -3.45 14.17
CA LEU A 138 0.26 -2.26 15.03
C LEU A 138 -1.12 -2.26 15.69
N PRO A 139 -1.27 -2.16 17.02
CA PRO A 139 -2.56 -1.89 17.63
C PRO A 139 -3.01 -0.45 17.28
N ALA A 140 -4.31 -0.29 17.06
CA ALA A 140 -4.98 1.00 16.84
C ALA A 140 -5.19 1.76 18.15
#